data_AF-A0A537WAR3-F1
#
_entry.id   AF-A0A537WAR3-F1
#
_cell.length_a   1.000
_cell.length_b   1.000
_cell.length_c   1.000
_cell.angle_alpha   90.00
_cell.angle_beta   90.00
_cell.angle_gamma   90.00
#
_symmetry.space_group_name_H-M   'P 1'
#
loop_
_entity.id
_entity.type
_entity.pdbx_description
1 polymer ?
#
loop_
_entity_poly.entity_id
_entity_poly.type
_entity_poly.pdbx_seq_one_letter_code
_entity_poly.pdbx_strand_id
1 'polypeptide(L)' 'MNRIGLALSGGGFRATLYHLGLVRFLRDAGLLSQVTHITSVSGGSVFAAHLVLNWDLYNGSSNDFEAAASKLLAF' A
#
# COMPACT_ATOMS: atom_id res chain seq x y z
N MET A 1 -6.59 -13.52 -16.31
CA MET A 1 -5.77 -12.56 -15.52
C MET A 1 -5.84 -12.97 -14.07
N ASN A 2 -4.70 -13.15 -13.41
CA ASN A 2 -4.68 -13.43 -11.97
C ASN A 2 -5.09 -12.15 -11.21
N ARG A 3 -5.94 -12.31 -10.20
CA ARG A 3 -6.39 -11.23 -9.33
C ARG A 3 -5.88 -11.50 -7.93
N ILE A 4 -5.31 -10.47 -7.30
CA ILE A 4 -4.82 -10.53 -5.93
C ILE A 4 -5.81 -9.81 -5.01
N GLY A 5 -6.15 -10.45 -3.89
CA GLY A 5 -6.79 -9.80 -2.76
C GLY A 5 -5.75 -9.54 -1.67
N LEU A 6 -5.66 -8.30 -1.20
CA LEU A 6 -4.67 -7.86 -0.22
C LEU A 6 -5.34 -7.67 1.15
N ALA A 7 -5.02 -8.54 2.11
CA ALA A 7 -5.54 -8.46 3.47
C ALA A 7 -4.48 -7.85 4.41
N LEU A 8 -4.78 -6.66 4.94
CA LEU A 8 -3.86 -5.87 5.77
C LEU A 8 -4.22 -6.01 7.25
N SER A 9 -3.44 -6.80 7.97
CA SER A 9 -3.64 -7.02 9.40
C SER A 9 -3.40 -5.76 10.25
N GLY A 10 -4.00 -5.74 11.44
CA GLY A 10 -3.81 -4.70 12.43
C GLY A 10 -2.48 -4.81 13.18
N GLY A 11 -2.09 -3.75 13.86
CA GLY A 11 -0.85 -3.69 14.66
C GLY A 11 -0.38 -2.27 14.96
N GLY A 12 -1.33 -1.34 15.09
CA GLY A 12 -1.05 0.09 15.27
C GLY A 12 -0.16 0.65 14.16
N PHE A 13 0.69 1.60 14.53
CA PHE A 13 1.59 2.28 13.60
C PHE A 13 2.62 1.35 12.95
N ARG A 14 3.07 0.30 13.64
CA ARG A 14 4.01 -0.70 13.06
C ARG A 14 3.40 -1.38 11.84
N ALA A 15 2.11 -1.73 11.89
CA ALA A 15 1.44 -2.35 10.75
C ALA A 15 1.41 -1.40 9.54
N THR A 16 1.17 -0.11 9.76
CA THR A 16 1.20 0.91 8.69
C THR A 16 2.52 0.90 7.91
N LEU A 17 3.65 0.96 8.63
CA LEU A 17 4.97 0.98 8.00
C LEU A 17 5.34 -0.38 7.37
N TYR A 18 4.97 -1.48 8.01
CA TYR A 18 5.18 -2.81 7.44
C TYR A 18 4.45 -2.98 6.10
N HIS A 19 3.18 -2.54 6.03
CA HIS A 19 2.38 -2.66 4.81
C HIS A 19 2.86 -1.73 3.69
N LEU A 20 3.50 -0.60 4.01
CA LEU A 20 4.21 0.22 3.02
C LEU A 20 5.34 -0.59 2.33
N GLY A 21 6.14 -1.32 3.11
CA GLY A 21 7.18 -2.21 2.57
C GLY A 21 6.61 -3.34 1.71
N LEU A 22 5.51 -3.95 2.15
CA LEU A 22 4.78 -4.97 1.38
C LEU A 22 4.32 -4.43 0.01
N VAL A 23 3.74 -3.23 -0.03
CA VAL A 23 3.28 -2.62 -1.29
C VAL A 23 4.45 -2.26 -2.18
N ARG A 24 5.59 -1.81 -1.62
CA ARG A 24 6.81 -1.61 -2.39
C ARG A 24 7.26 -2.91 -3.04
N PHE A 25 7.28 -4.01 -2.30
CA PHE A 25 7.61 -5.33 -2.84
C PHE A 25 6.67 -5.73 -3.98
N LEU A 26 5.34 -5.61 -3.79
CA LEU A 26 4.36 -5.93 -4.84
C LEU A 26 4.56 -5.06 -6.08
N ARG A 27 4.87 -3.77 -5.91
CA ARG A 27 5.16 -2.85 -7.02
C ARG A 27 6.40 -3.30 -7.78
N ASP A 28 7.51 -3.50 -7.08
CA ASP A 28 8.80 -3.84 -7.69
C ASP A 28 8.75 -5.22 -8.39
N ALA A 29 7.87 -6.12 -7.92
CA ALA A 29 7.57 -7.39 -8.57
C ALA A 29 6.60 -7.30 -9.76
N GLY A 30 6.06 -6.12 -10.09
CA GLY A 30 5.05 -5.94 -11.15
C GLY A 30 3.68 -6.55 -10.81
N LEU A 31 3.39 -6.78 -9.53
CA LEU A 31 2.18 -7.44 -9.04
C LEU A 31 1.15 -6.47 -8.46
N LEU A 32 1.53 -5.25 -8.09
CA LEU A 32 0.64 -4.30 -7.42
C LEU A 32 -0.63 -3.99 -8.24
N SER A 33 -0.50 -3.83 -9.56
CA SER A 33 -1.62 -3.57 -10.46
C SER A 33 -2.62 -4.73 -10.58
N GLN A 34 -2.27 -5.92 -10.10
CA GLN A 34 -3.14 -7.10 -10.07
C GLN A 34 -4.00 -7.15 -8.80
N VAL A 35 -3.74 -6.28 -7.81
CA VAL A 35 -4.55 -6.17 -6.60
C VAL A 35 -5.88 -5.50 -6.94
N THR A 36 -6.97 -6.19 -6.66
CA THR A 36 -8.34 -5.74 -7.00
C THR A 36 -9.22 -5.51 -5.78
N HIS A 37 -8.85 -6.09 -4.64
CA HIS A 37 -9.60 -6.00 -3.40
C HIS A 37 -8.62 -5.78 -2.26
N ILE A 38 -8.94 -4.85 -1.36
CA ILE A 38 -8.17 -4.60 -0.15
C ILE A 38 -9.12 -4.76 1.04
N THR A 39 -8.75 -5.61 2.00
CA THR A 39 -9.40 -5.70 3.31
C THR A 39 -8.41 -5.26 4.37
N SER A 40 -8.87 -4.68 5.47
CA SER A 40 -7.99 -4.21 6.52
C SER A 40 -8.67 -4.11 7.87
N VAL A 41 -7.87 -4.12 8.94
CA VAL A 41 -8.36 -3.85 10.30
C VAL A 41 -7.37 -2.97 11.06
N SER A 42 -7.88 -2.12 11.96
CA SER A 42 -7.09 -1.33 12.92
C SER A 42 -5.98 -0.51 12.24
N GLY A 43 -4.71 -0.60 12.69
CA GLY A 43 -3.57 0.10 12.09
C GLY A 43 -3.37 -0.21 10.59
N GLY A 44 -3.73 -1.42 10.14
CA GLY A 44 -3.72 -1.75 8.71
C GLY A 44 -4.69 -0.91 7.89
N SER A 45 -5.80 -0.45 8.49
CA SER A 45 -6.79 0.41 7.83
C SER A 45 -6.28 1.83 7.58
N VAL A 46 -5.34 2.32 8.39
CA VAL A 46 -4.68 3.61 8.15
C VAL A 46 -3.89 3.55 6.85
N PHE A 47 -3.06 2.52 6.69
CA PHE A 47 -2.32 2.32 5.45
C PHE A 47 -3.24 2.00 4.26
N ALA A 48 -4.26 1.16 4.45
CA ALA A 48 -5.22 0.82 3.40
C ALA A 48 -5.89 2.06 2.83
N ALA A 49 -6.36 2.98 3.70
CA ALA A 49 -6.96 4.23 3.28
C ALA A 49 -5.96 5.10 2.49
N HIS A 50 -4.74 5.27 3.00
CA HIS A 50 -3.70 6.04 2.31
C HIS A 50 -3.33 5.44 0.95
N LEU A 51 -3.18 4.12 0.87
CA LEU A 51 -2.88 3.37 -0.35
C LEU A 51 -3.97 3.59 -1.42
N VAL A 52 -5.24 3.40 -1.06
CA VAL A 52 -6.36 3.51 -2.01
C VAL A 52 -6.55 4.95 -2.46
N LEU A 53 -6.43 5.93 -1.56
CA LEU A 53 -6.54 7.35 -1.92
C LEU A 53 -5.41 7.85 -2.83
N ASN A 54 -4.26 7.16 -2.85
CA ASN A 54 -3.10 7.49 -3.67
C ASN A 54 -2.77 6.37 -4.68
N TRP A 55 -3.77 5.58 -5.08
CA TRP A 55 -3.57 4.34 -5.84
C TRP A 55 -2.75 4.52 -7.11
N ASP A 56 -3.05 5.57 -7.87
CA ASP A 56 -2.36 5.87 -9.14
C ASP A 56 -0.89 6.26 -8.91
N LEU A 57 -0.60 6.95 -7.79
CA LEU A 57 0.78 7.29 -7.44
C LEU A 57 1.58 6.05 -7.06
N TYR A 58 0.97 5.13 -6.30
CA TYR A 58 1.60 3.85 -5.94
C TYR A 58 1.88 2.95 -7.15
N ASN A 59 1.04 3.02 -8.19
CA ASN A 59 1.24 2.29 -9.45
C ASN A 59 2.03 3.09 -10.51
N GLY A 60 2.37 4.36 -10.22
CA GLY A 60 3.02 5.27 -11.15
C GLY A 60 4.54 5.10 -11.22
N SER A 61 5.20 6.20 -11.62
CA SER A 61 6.65 6.26 -11.69
C SER A 61 7.29 6.06 -10.31
N SER A 62 8.60 5.83 -10.27
CA SER A 62 9.30 5.74 -8.98
C SER A 62 9.17 7.03 -8.18
N ASN A 63 9.16 8.19 -8.83
CA ASN A 63 8.95 9.47 -8.16
C ASN A 63 7.53 9.59 -7.57
N ASP A 64 6.52 9.08 -8.26
CA ASP A 64 5.14 9.09 -7.76
C ASP A 64 4.99 8.20 -6.52
N PHE A 65 5.61 7.02 -6.55
CA PHE A 65 5.66 6.13 -5.39
C PHE A 65 6.33 6.80 -4.20
N GLU A 66 7.52 7.39 -4.41
CA GLU A 66 8.26 8.07 -3.34
C GLU A 66 7.47 9.27 -2.78
N ALA A 67 6.74 10.00 -3.63
CA ALA A 67 5.89 11.11 -3.19
C ALA A 67 4.73 10.63 -2.31
N ALA A 68 4.06 9.53 -2.67
CA ALA A 68 3.00 8.94 -1.87
C ALA A 68 3.53 8.36 -0.55
N ALA A 69 4.66 7.66 -0.59
CA ALA A 69 5.32 7.07 0.58
C ALA A 69 5.81 8.15 1.56
N SER A 70 6.44 9.22 1.06
CA SER A 70 6.95 10.31 1.90
C SER A 70 5.86 11.01 2.69
N LYS A 71 4.66 11.19 2.11
CA LYS A 71 3.50 11.75 2.83
C LYS A 71 3.08 10.89 4.02
N LEU A 72 3.14 9.57 3.88
CA LEU A 72 2.80 8.64 4.95
C LEU A 72 3.86 8.64 6.06
N LEU A 73 5.13 8.76 5.69
CA LEU A 73 6.27 8.74 6.61
C LEU A 73 6.46 10.07 7.37
N ALA A 74 5.91 11.17 6.86
CA ALA A 74 5.99 12.48 7.48
C ALA A 74 4.97 12.70 8.63
N PHE A 75 4.13 11.70 8.89
CA PHE A 75 3.18 11.67 10.01
C PHE A 75 3.87 11.21 11.30
#